data_AF-A0A0C2Z1X4-F1
#
_entry.id   AF-A0A0C2Z1X4-F1
#
_cell.length_a   1.000
_cell.length_b   1.000
_cell.length_c   1.000
_cell.angle_alpha   90.00
_cell.angle_beta   90.00
_cell.angle_gamma   90.00
#
_symmetry.space_group_name_H-M   'P 1'
#
loop_
_entity.id
_entity.type
_entity.pdbx_description
1 polymer ?
#
loop_
_entity_poly.entity_id
_entity_poly.type
_entity_poly.pdbx_seq_one_letter_code
_entity_poly.pdbx_strand_id
1 'polypeptide(L)'
;ILEQGYNDLENTLTQLVDKTSLTPQQIMDGWHKSKGQAINGINHWNLYTKYFAKHKAQERRRLAIPANVLITPTTRGQLYNKFKEENGKAWQEVLELHDLLESSEASSQTIVYRQNGSFHVMIPTYPQLEGASVKHGFETALVMCSKVVNEDASLGFIHSTAGAKKFFETRCRADEHAMIGHLKAHV
;
A
#
# COMPACT_ATOMS: atom_id res chain seq x y z
N ILE A 1 11.74 33.89 13.60
CA ILE A 1 12.38 32.68 14.19
C ILE A 1 11.87 31.42 13.50
N LEU A 2 10.56 31.14 13.51
CA LEU A 2 10.00 29.96 12.83
C LEU A 2 10.23 29.98 11.32
N GLU A 3 10.04 31.13 10.67
CA GLU A 3 10.26 31.29 9.23
C GLU A 3 11.72 31.01 8.82
N GLN A 4 12.68 31.50 9.61
CA GLN A 4 14.11 31.18 9.42
C GLN A 4 14.36 29.67 9.61
N GLY A 5 13.77 29.07 10.64
CA GLY A 5 13.89 27.63 10.88
C GLY A 5 13.28 26.76 9.77
N TYR A 6 12.19 27.22 9.13
CA TYR A 6 11.60 26.53 7.99
C TYR A 6 12.49 26.62 6.75
N ASN A 7 13.08 27.80 6.49
CA ASN A 7 14.05 27.96 5.40
C ASN A 7 15.29 27.07 5.60
N ASP A 8 15.78 26.96 6.83
CA ASP A 8 16.94 26.11 7.14
C ASP A 8 16.63 24.61 6.93
N LEU A 9 15.40 24.18 7.26
CA LEU A 9 14.92 22.82 7.00
C LEU A 9 14.76 22.55 5.50
N GLU A 10 14.17 23.48 4.76
CA GLU A 10 13.97 23.35 3.31
C GLU A 10 15.31 23.27 2.56
N ASN A 11 16.29 24.09 2.95
CA ASN A 11 17.64 24.03 2.41
C ASN A 11 18.32 22.69 2.70
N THR A 12 18.17 22.17 3.91
CA THR A 12 18.74 20.87 4.31
C THR A 12 18.09 19.73 3.54
N LEU A 13 16.76 19.79 3.37
CA LEU A 13 15.99 18.77 2.65
C LEU A 13 16.37 18.75 1.17
N THR A 14 16.52 19.91 0.54
CA THR A 14 16.95 20.04 -0.86
C THR A 14 18.33 19.42 -1.08
N GLN A 15 19.29 19.71 -0.20
CA GLN A 15 20.63 19.10 -0.29
C GLN A 15 20.61 17.58 -0.14
N LEU A 16 19.70 17.03 0.68
CA LEU A 16 19.56 15.58 0.85
C LEU A 16 18.93 14.94 -0.38
N VAL A 17 17.94 15.59 -1.01
CA VAL A 17 17.32 15.14 -2.28
C VAL A 17 18.40 15.05 -3.37
N ASP A 18 19.21 16.10 -3.53
CA ASP A 18 20.25 16.15 -4.56
C ASP A 18 21.32 15.05 -4.38
N LYS A 19 21.65 14.72 -3.14
CA LYS A 19 22.69 13.72 -2.82
C LYS A 19 22.22 12.27 -2.81
N THR A 20 20.92 12.03 -2.62
CA THR A 20 20.39 10.68 -2.38
C THR A 20 19.41 10.20 -3.45
N SER A 21 18.96 11.10 -4.35
CA SER A 21 17.90 10.84 -5.32
C SER A 21 16.58 10.36 -4.70
N LEU A 22 16.41 10.55 -3.38
CA LEU A 22 15.18 10.25 -2.65
C LEU A 22 14.25 11.47 -2.66
N THR A 23 12.95 11.23 -2.58
CA THR A 23 11.99 12.34 -2.47
C THR A 23 12.05 12.99 -1.08
N PRO A 24 11.66 14.27 -0.95
CA PRO A 24 11.55 14.95 0.35
C PRO A 24 10.79 14.12 1.38
N GLN A 25 9.69 13.48 0.95
CA GLN A 25 8.84 12.66 1.82
C GLN A 25 9.55 11.39 2.31
N GLN A 26 10.32 10.70 1.45
CA GLN A 26 11.10 9.53 1.84
C GLN A 26 12.22 9.87 2.84
N ILE A 27 12.84 11.04 2.67
CA ILE A 27 13.87 11.54 3.60
C ILE A 27 13.24 11.86 4.96
N MET A 28 12.07 12.51 4.98
CA MET A 28 11.32 12.77 6.21
C MET A 28 10.88 11.48 6.90
N ASP A 29 10.32 10.52 6.16
CA ASP A 29 9.93 9.21 6.69
C ASP A 29 11.11 8.44 7.27
N GLY A 30 12.26 8.48 6.57
CA GLY A 30 13.52 7.88 7.03
C GLY A 30 14.07 8.56 8.29
N TRP A 31 14.01 9.89 8.35
CA TRP A 31 14.43 10.67 9.52
C TRP A 31 13.55 10.36 10.75
N HIS A 32 12.23 10.32 10.59
CA HIS A 32 11.29 9.93 11.63
C HIS A 32 11.55 8.50 12.14
N LYS A 33 11.77 7.54 11.24
CA LYS A 33 12.18 6.17 11.58
C LYS A 33 13.52 6.13 12.34
N SER A 34 14.51 6.92 11.92
CA SER A 34 15.84 6.97 12.53
C SER A 34 15.86 7.53 13.95
N LYS A 35 14.85 8.35 14.30
CA LYS A 35 14.67 8.96 15.62
C LYS A 35 13.73 8.16 16.53
N GLY A 36 13.30 6.96 16.10
CA GLY A 36 12.33 6.15 16.84
C GLY A 36 10.94 6.78 16.91
N GLN A 37 10.72 7.90 16.23
CA GLN A 37 9.42 8.55 16.08
C GLN A 37 8.73 7.95 14.87
N ALA A 38 8.35 6.67 14.98
CA ALA A 38 7.40 6.09 14.03
C ALA A 38 6.08 6.86 14.19
N ILE A 39 5.75 7.72 13.23
CA ILE A 39 4.51 8.51 13.24
C ILE A 39 3.27 7.60 13.30
N ASN A 40 3.41 6.30 13.01
CA ASN A 40 2.44 5.27 13.38
C ASN A 40 3.17 4.00 13.84
N GLY A 41 3.61 3.94 15.09
CA GLY A 41 3.87 2.64 15.72
C GLY A 41 2.56 1.86 15.75
N ILE A 42 2.40 0.87 14.86
CA ILE A 42 1.21 0.03 14.78
C ILE A 42 0.93 -0.49 16.18
N ASN A 43 -0.18 -0.05 16.77
CA ASN A 43 -0.57 -0.50 18.09
C ASN A 43 -1.23 -1.88 17.94
N HIS A 44 -0.44 -2.95 18.01
CA HIS A 44 -0.94 -4.32 17.84
C HIS A 44 -1.99 -4.71 18.88
N TRP A 45 -2.05 -4.04 20.03
CA TRP A 45 -3.15 -4.23 20.98
C TRP A 45 -4.48 -3.70 20.43
N ASN A 46 -4.46 -2.57 19.71
CA ASN A 46 -5.64 -2.06 19.02
C ASN A 46 -6.05 -2.99 17.86
N LEU A 47 -5.08 -3.48 17.07
CA LEU A 47 -5.35 -4.47 16.01
C LEU A 47 -5.97 -5.74 16.57
N TYR A 48 -5.40 -6.27 17.66
CA TYR A 48 -5.94 -7.41 18.36
C TYR A 48 -7.34 -7.14 18.91
N THR A 49 -7.62 -5.93 19.40
CA THR A 49 -8.96 -5.58 19.88
C THR A 49 -10.00 -5.62 18.76
N LYS A 50 -9.66 -5.14 17.56
CA LYS A 50 -10.52 -5.26 16.36
C LYS A 50 -10.70 -6.73 15.95
N TYR A 51 -9.59 -7.47 15.86
CA TYR A 51 -9.59 -8.91 15.53
C TYR A 51 -10.49 -9.71 16.48
N PHE A 52 -10.31 -9.53 17.79
CA PHE A 52 -11.05 -10.20 18.85
C PHE A 52 -12.57 -9.93 18.75
N ALA A 53 -12.98 -8.72 18.37
CA ALA A 53 -14.40 -8.39 18.24
C ALA A 53 -15.12 -9.28 17.22
N LYS A 54 -14.42 -9.70 16.16
CA LYS A 54 -14.92 -10.59 15.10
C LYS A 54 -14.67 -12.07 15.39
N HIS A 55 -13.63 -12.38 16.15
CA HIS A 55 -13.19 -13.75 16.44
C HIS A 55 -13.53 -14.25 17.85
N LYS A 56 -14.52 -13.65 18.54
CA LYS A 56 -14.85 -13.95 19.95
C LYS A 56 -14.99 -15.44 20.27
N ALA A 57 -15.65 -16.21 19.39
CA ALA A 57 -15.87 -17.63 19.61
C ALA A 57 -14.57 -18.45 19.50
N GLN A 58 -13.70 -18.11 18.55
CA GLN A 58 -12.39 -18.72 18.39
C GLN A 58 -11.47 -18.37 19.56
N GLU A 59 -11.42 -17.09 19.94
CA GLU A 59 -10.58 -16.63 21.04
C GLU A 59 -11.00 -17.26 22.37
N ARG A 60 -12.31 -17.40 22.64
CA ARG A 60 -12.82 -18.13 23.82
C ARG A 60 -12.29 -19.56 23.91
N ARG A 61 -12.11 -20.25 22.79
CA ARG A 61 -11.59 -21.63 22.77
C ARG A 61 -10.14 -21.72 23.20
N ARG A 62 -9.30 -20.70 22.97
CA ARG A 62 -7.87 -20.70 23.34
C ARG A 62 -7.63 -20.88 24.85
N LEU A 63 -8.55 -20.39 25.68
CA LEU A 63 -8.52 -20.56 27.13
C LEU A 63 -9.69 -21.41 27.65
N ALA A 64 -10.37 -22.16 26.78
CA ALA A 64 -11.55 -22.97 27.11
C ALA A 64 -12.63 -22.22 27.92
N ILE A 65 -12.85 -20.93 27.61
CA ILE A 65 -13.79 -20.07 28.32
C ILE A 65 -15.22 -20.39 27.85
N PRO A 66 -16.13 -20.77 28.75
CA PRO A 66 -17.53 -21.04 28.40
C PRO A 66 -18.24 -19.81 27.80
N ALA A 67 -19.23 -20.05 26.92
CA ALA A 67 -19.92 -18.97 26.19
C ALA A 67 -20.68 -17.99 27.09
N ASN A 68 -21.16 -18.45 28.25
CA ASN A 68 -21.92 -17.66 29.23
C ASN A 68 -21.03 -16.76 30.12
N VAL A 69 -19.71 -16.92 30.10
CA VAL A 69 -18.80 -16.09 30.90
C VAL A 69 -18.48 -14.78 30.17
N LEU A 70 -18.54 -13.66 30.88
CA LEU A 70 -18.16 -12.35 30.35
C LEU A 70 -16.63 -12.23 30.29
N ILE A 71 -16.10 -11.75 29.17
CA ILE A 71 -14.67 -11.53 29.00
C ILE A 71 -14.30 -10.16 29.58
N THR A 72 -13.56 -10.16 30.68
CA THR A 72 -13.02 -8.95 31.31
C THR A 72 -11.79 -8.44 30.55
N PRO A 73 -11.36 -7.17 30.75
CA PRO A 73 -10.11 -6.66 30.17
C PRO A 73 -8.89 -7.52 30.50
N THR A 74 -8.84 -8.04 31.73
CA THR A 74 -7.77 -8.93 32.20
C THR A 74 -7.78 -10.25 31.43
N THR A 75 -8.95 -10.88 31.28
CA THR A 75 -9.13 -12.12 30.50
C THR A 75 -8.76 -11.90 29.02
N ARG A 76 -9.09 -10.73 28.46
CA ARG A 76 -8.70 -10.38 27.08
C ARG A 76 -7.19 -10.22 26.93
N GLY A 77 -6.50 -9.70 27.94
CA GLY A 77 -5.03 -9.66 27.98
C GLY A 77 -4.40 -11.07 28.01
N GLN A 78 -4.99 -12.00 28.76
CA GLN A 78 -4.55 -13.41 28.78
C GLN A 78 -4.76 -14.09 27.42
N LEU A 79 -5.92 -13.85 26.79
CA LEU A 79 -6.20 -14.33 25.44
C LEU A 79 -5.20 -13.78 24.41
N TYR A 80 -4.83 -12.50 24.53
CA TYR A 80 -3.82 -11.90 23.66
C TYR A 80 -2.45 -12.55 23.82
N ASN A 81 -2.02 -12.85 25.04
CA ASN A 81 -0.78 -13.57 25.27
C ASN A 81 -0.83 -14.98 24.67
N LYS A 82 -1.96 -15.68 24.83
CA LYS A 82 -2.17 -17.00 24.23
C LYS A 82 -2.16 -16.96 22.70
N PHE A 83 -2.78 -15.92 22.12
CA PHE A 83 -2.73 -15.64 20.69
C PHE A 83 -1.28 -15.47 20.20
N LYS A 84 -0.44 -14.74 20.95
CA LYS A 84 0.99 -14.58 20.60
C LYS A 84 1.75 -15.89 20.67
N GLU A 85 1.53 -16.67 21.73
CA GLU A 85 2.17 -17.98 21.90
C GLU A 85 1.87 -18.91 20.73
N GLU A 86 0.60 -19.01 20.33
CA GLU A 86 0.15 -19.93 19.27
C GLU A 86 0.62 -19.50 17.86
N ASN A 87 0.76 -18.20 17.61
CA ASN A 87 1.22 -17.67 16.32
C ASN A 87 2.74 -17.43 16.27
N GLY A 88 3.46 -17.70 17.36
CA GLY A 88 4.92 -17.61 17.42
C GLY A 88 5.44 -16.25 16.97
N LYS A 89 6.45 -16.22 16.08
CA LYS A 89 7.06 -14.99 15.57
C LYS A 89 6.14 -14.20 14.62
N ALA A 90 5.14 -14.85 14.01
CA ALA A 90 4.27 -14.27 13.00
C ALA A 90 3.03 -13.55 13.59
N TRP A 91 2.89 -13.50 14.92
CA TRP A 91 1.68 -12.96 15.56
C TRP A 91 1.36 -11.51 15.16
N GLN A 92 2.37 -10.69 14.87
CA GLN A 92 2.20 -9.30 14.41
C GLN A 92 1.67 -9.28 12.98
N GLU A 93 2.30 -10.04 12.09
CA GLU A 93 1.93 -10.16 10.67
C GLU A 93 0.49 -10.68 10.52
N VAL A 94 0.06 -11.63 11.36
CA VAL A 94 -1.32 -12.14 11.35
C VAL A 94 -2.34 -11.03 11.65
N LEU A 95 -2.06 -10.16 12.63
CA LEU A 95 -2.95 -9.06 12.99
C LEU A 95 -2.95 -7.94 11.95
N GLU A 96 -1.78 -7.63 11.40
CA GLU A 96 -1.63 -6.63 10.34
C GLU A 96 -2.30 -7.09 9.05
N LEU A 97 -2.12 -8.35 8.65
CA LEU A 97 -2.75 -8.93 7.47
C LEU A 97 -4.27 -8.95 7.63
N HIS A 98 -4.78 -9.30 8.81
CA HIS A 98 -6.20 -9.25 9.09
C HIS A 98 -6.75 -7.81 9.00
N ASP A 99 -6.09 -6.82 9.61
CA ASP A 99 -6.53 -5.42 9.53
C ASP A 99 -6.45 -4.88 8.09
N LEU A 100 -5.46 -5.31 7.31
CA LEU A 100 -5.33 -5.00 5.88
C LEU A 100 -6.46 -5.60 5.05
N LEU A 101 -6.80 -6.88 5.25
CA LEU A 101 -7.90 -7.56 4.57
C LEU A 101 -9.24 -6.91 4.90
N GLU A 102 -9.45 -6.58 6.18
CA GLU A 102 -10.65 -5.88 6.65
C GLU A 102 -10.76 -4.46 6.09
N SER A 103 -9.65 -3.74 6.01
CA SER A 103 -9.60 -2.43 5.37
C SER A 103 -9.82 -2.52 3.86
N SER A 104 -9.45 -3.64 3.23
CA SER A 104 -9.70 -3.90 1.81
C SER A 104 -11.17 -4.23 1.54
N GLU A 105 -11.83 -5.01 2.40
CA GLU A 105 -13.25 -5.39 2.26
C GLU A 105 -14.22 -4.26 2.64
N ALA A 106 -13.89 -3.46 3.66
CA ALA A 106 -14.68 -2.31 4.07
C ALA A 106 -14.56 -1.12 3.10
N SER A 107 -13.58 -1.15 2.19
CA SER A 107 -13.37 -0.09 1.23
C SER A 107 -14.10 -0.37 -0.09
N SER A 108 -15.37 0.03 -0.13
CA SER A 108 -15.88 0.73 -1.30
C SER A 108 -15.05 2.02 -1.44
N GLN A 109 -13.80 1.88 -1.88
CA GLN A 109 -12.85 3.00 -2.00
C GLN A 109 -13.51 4.08 -2.85
N THR A 110 -13.76 5.23 -2.24
CA THR A 110 -14.21 6.43 -2.93
C THR A 110 -13.20 6.74 -4.03
N ILE A 111 -13.71 7.06 -5.22
CA ILE A 111 -13.00 7.41 -6.46
C ILE A 111 -11.67 8.16 -6.21
N VAL A 112 -11.67 9.13 -5.29
CA VAL A 112 -10.51 9.95 -4.93
C VAL A 112 -9.32 9.17 -4.35
N TYR A 113 -9.55 8.09 -3.59
CA TYR A 113 -8.46 7.26 -3.03
C TYR A 113 -7.84 6.32 -4.06
N ARG A 114 -8.64 5.77 -5.01
CA ARG A 114 -8.13 4.96 -6.13
C ARG A 114 -7.32 5.82 -7.11
N GLN A 115 -7.84 7.00 -7.41
CA GLN A 115 -7.16 8.01 -8.22
C GLN A 115 -5.85 8.43 -7.53
N ASN A 116 -5.88 8.90 -6.29
CA ASN A 116 -4.70 9.49 -5.64
C ASN A 116 -3.72 8.51 -4.97
N GLY A 117 -4.09 7.24 -4.73
CA GLY A 117 -3.33 6.36 -3.83
C GLY A 117 -2.55 5.20 -4.47
N SER A 118 -2.99 4.64 -5.60
CA SER A 118 -2.33 3.43 -6.16
C SER A 118 -2.13 3.47 -7.67
N PHE A 119 -3.10 3.98 -8.43
CA PHE A 119 -2.94 4.10 -9.88
C PHE A 119 -1.95 5.22 -10.24
N HIS A 120 -2.14 6.42 -9.67
CA HIS A 120 -1.21 7.53 -9.84
C HIS A 120 0.13 7.36 -9.11
N VAL A 121 0.28 6.40 -8.18
CA VAL A 121 1.57 6.10 -7.53
C VAL A 121 2.44 5.16 -8.38
N MET A 122 1.82 4.29 -9.18
CA MET A 122 2.56 3.48 -10.16
C MET A 122 2.92 4.25 -11.43
N ILE A 123 2.18 5.32 -11.78
CA ILE A 123 2.51 6.20 -12.92
C ILE A 123 3.92 6.84 -12.85
N PRO A 124 4.38 7.40 -11.73
CA PRO A 124 5.69 8.02 -11.60
C PRO A 124 6.87 7.03 -11.52
N THR A 125 6.67 5.70 -11.43
CA THR A 125 7.77 4.73 -11.54
C THR A 125 8.11 4.35 -12.99
N TYR A 126 7.33 4.79 -13.98
CA TYR A 126 7.56 4.43 -15.38
C TYR A 126 8.73 5.12 -16.09
N PRO A 127 9.12 6.37 -15.76
CA PRO A 127 10.42 6.90 -16.21
C PRO A 127 11.61 6.02 -15.78
N GLN A 128 11.45 5.24 -14.71
CA GLN A 128 12.46 4.28 -14.26
C GLN A 128 12.46 3.00 -15.12
N LEU A 129 11.36 2.67 -15.81
CA LEU A 129 11.33 1.53 -16.74
C LEU A 129 12.24 1.77 -17.94
N GLU A 130 12.35 3.01 -18.44
CA GLU A 130 13.27 3.33 -19.54
C GLU A 130 14.73 3.11 -19.10
N GLY A 131 15.08 3.62 -17.91
CA GLY A 131 16.41 3.41 -17.33
C GLY A 131 16.70 1.94 -17.01
N ALA A 132 15.71 1.20 -16.51
CA ALA A 132 15.83 -0.22 -16.21
C ALA A 132 15.94 -1.07 -17.48
N SER A 133 15.19 -0.73 -18.53
CA SER A 133 15.24 -1.35 -19.86
C SER A 133 16.65 -1.25 -20.44
N VAL A 134 17.24 -0.05 -20.43
CA VAL A 134 18.62 0.17 -20.88
C VAL A 134 19.63 -0.59 -20.01
N LYS A 135 19.46 -0.54 -18.69
CA LYS A 135 20.40 -1.15 -17.73
C LYS A 135 20.39 -2.67 -17.75
N HIS A 136 19.24 -3.29 -17.98
CA HIS A 136 19.04 -4.73 -17.85
C HIS A 136 18.71 -5.43 -19.17
N GLY A 137 18.62 -4.69 -20.29
CA GLY A 137 18.49 -5.25 -21.63
C GLY A 137 17.13 -5.87 -21.94
N PHE A 138 16.04 -5.28 -21.44
CA PHE A 138 14.67 -5.71 -21.72
C PHE A 138 13.85 -4.59 -22.35
N GLU A 139 12.76 -4.94 -23.04
CA GLU A 139 11.79 -3.98 -23.61
C GLU A 139 10.41 -4.27 -23.03
N THR A 140 9.60 -3.22 -22.83
CA THR A 140 8.28 -3.32 -22.18
C THR A 140 7.21 -2.63 -23.01
N ALA A 141 6.07 -3.30 -23.18
CA ALA A 141 4.80 -2.71 -23.57
C ALA A 141 3.76 -3.02 -22.48
N LEU A 142 3.25 -1.99 -21.80
CA LEU A 142 2.40 -2.10 -20.62
C LEU A 142 1.07 -1.40 -20.84
N VAL A 143 -0.04 -2.06 -20.48
CA VAL A 143 -1.39 -1.49 -20.43
C VAL A 143 -1.99 -1.74 -19.04
N MET A 144 -2.65 -0.74 -18.47
CA MET A 144 -3.34 -0.85 -17.19
C MET A 144 -4.69 -0.12 -17.21
N CYS A 145 -5.66 -0.63 -16.45
CA CYS A 145 -6.94 0.02 -16.21
C CYS A 145 -7.40 -0.17 -14.76
N SER A 146 -8.39 0.63 -14.33
CA SER A 146 -9.07 0.42 -13.04
C SER A 146 -9.88 -0.89 -13.04
N LYS A 147 -10.08 -1.45 -11.84
CA LYS A 147 -10.94 -2.61 -11.58
C LYS A 147 -12.45 -2.27 -11.67
N VAL A 148 -12.83 -1.00 -11.48
CA VAL A 148 -14.23 -0.56 -11.54
C VAL A 148 -14.41 0.39 -12.71
N VAL A 149 -14.70 -0.20 -13.88
CA VAL A 149 -14.65 0.48 -15.19
C VAL A 149 -15.63 1.65 -15.30
N ASN A 150 -16.81 1.56 -14.67
CA ASN A 150 -17.89 2.53 -14.80
C ASN A 150 -17.74 3.77 -13.89
N GLU A 151 -16.99 3.68 -12.80
CA GLU A 151 -16.77 4.80 -11.87
C GLU A 151 -15.47 5.57 -12.19
N ASP A 152 -14.52 4.90 -12.85
CA ASP A 152 -13.18 5.39 -13.16
C ASP A 152 -12.93 5.49 -14.67
N ALA A 153 -13.86 6.10 -15.41
CA ALA A 153 -13.80 6.18 -16.87
C ALA A 153 -12.49 6.79 -17.40
N SER A 154 -11.81 7.64 -16.63
CA SER A 154 -10.53 8.28 -16.97
C SER A 154 -9.27 7.50 -16.56
N LEU A 155 -9.38 6.36 -15.86
CA LEU A 155 -8.22 5.61 -15.38
C LEU A 155 -7.83 4.50 -16.36
N GLY A 156 -7.03 4.89 -17.35
CA GLY A 156 -6.32 4.00 -18.24
C GLY A 156 -4.89 4.52 -18.43
N PHE A 157 -3.93 3.61 -18.47
CA PHE A 157 -2.53 3.96 -18.64
C PHE A 157 -1.88 3.01 -19.63
N ILE A 158 -1.02 3.58 -20.48
CA ILE A 158 -0.21 2.82 -21.40
C ILE A 158 1.21 3.36 -21.38
N HIS A 159 2.18 2.47 -21.51
CA HIS A 159 3.58 2.84 -21.64
C HIS A 159 4.31 1.84 -22.53
N SER A 160 5.27 2.33 -23.30
CA SER A 160 6.15 1.50 -24.12
C SER A 160 7.56 2.07 -24.07
N THR A 161 8.55 1.20 -23.85
CA THR A 161 9.96 1.57 -23.95
C THR A 161 10.37 1.79 -25.40
N ALA A 162 11.54 2.43 -25.63
CA ALA A 162 11.98 2.81 -26.97
C ALA A 162 11.90 1.69 -28.03
N GLY A 163 12.34 0.47 -27.71
CA GLY A 163 12.30 -0.67 -28.63
C GLY A 163 10.93 -1.31 -28.79
N ALA A 164 9.99 -1.04 -27.88
CA ALA A 164 8.61 -1.52 -27.94
C ALA A 164 7.63 -0.47 -28.52
N LYS A 165 8.12 0.69 -28.99
CA LYS A 165 7.27 1.71 -29.62
C LYS A 165 6.47 1.10 -30.78
N LYS A 166 5.19 1.47 -30.86
CA LYS A 166 4.21 0.96 -31.85
C LYS A 166 3.92 -0.55 -31.76
N PHE A 167 4.32 -1.24 -30.69
CA PHE A 167 3.99 -2.66 -30.52
C PHE A 167 2.47 -2.89 -30.63
N PHE A 168 1.67 -2.07 -29.94
CA PHE A 168 0.21 -2.18 -29.96
C PHE A 168 -0.37 -1.93 -31.36
N GLU A 169 0.07 -0.88 -32.05
CA GLU A 169 -0.39 -0.57 -33.41
C GLU A 169 -0.04 -1.68 -34.40
N THR A 170 1.18 -2.22 -34.33
CA THR A 170 1.72 -3.14 -35.35
C THR A 170 1.37 -4.60 -35.09
N ARG A 171 1.29 -5.02 -33.81
CA ARG A 171 1.04 -6.41 -33.42
C ARG A 171 -0.39 -6.63 -32.95
N CYS A 172 -0.95 -5.69 -32.19
CA CYS A 172 -2.33 -5.78 -31.71
C CYS A 172 -3.33 -5.09 -32.65
N ARG A 173 -2.86 -4.34 -33.66
CA ARG A 173 -3.70 -3.55 -34.58
C ARG A 173 -4.67 -2.62 -33.86
N ALA A 174 -4.22 -2.09 -32.73
CA ALA A 174 -5.00 -1.23 -31.87
C ALA A 174 -4.12 -0.07 -31.41
N ASP A 175 -4.66 1.14 -31.48
CA ASP A 175 -4.03 2.31 -30.88
C ASP A 175 -4.10 2.24 -29.34
N GLU A 176 -3.43 3.18 -28.70
CA GLU A 176 -3.34 3.25 -27.24
C GLU A 176 -4.71 3.30 -26.55
N HIS A 177 -5.66 4.04 -27.11
CA HIS A 177 -6.99 4.21 -26.54
C HIS A 177 -7.82 2.94 -26.71
N ALA A 178 -7.75 2.33 -27.89
CA ALA A 178 -8.36 1.05 -28.18
C ALA A 178 -7.83 -0.06 -27.27
N MET A 179 -6.51 -0.11 -27.01
CA MET A 179 -5.92 -1.08 -26.08
C MET A 179 -6.42 -0.93 -24.65
N ILE A 180 -6.50 0.31 -24.15
CA ILE A 180 -7.09 0.58 -22.84
C ILE A 180 -8.57 0.15 -22.83
N GLY A 181 -9.31 0.44 -23.91
CA GLY A 181 -10.71 0.03 -24.08
C GLY A 181 -10.88 -1.49 -24.05
N HIS A 182 -10.04 -2.24 -24.77
CA HIS A 182 -10.05 -3.70 -24.79
C HIS A 182 -9.80 -4.28 -23.40
N LEU A 183 -8.81 -3.76 -22.67
CA LEU A 183 -8.51 -4.23 -21.32
C LEU A 183 -9.67 -3.93 -20.37
N LYS A 184 -10.25 -2.72 -20.44
CA LYS A 184 -11.44 -2.34 -19.67
C LYS A 184 -12.66 -3.21 -19.98
N ALA A 185 -12.85 -3.63 -21.22
CA ALA A 185 -13.97 -4.50 -21.58
C ALA A 185 -13.82 -5.94 -21.05
N HIS A 186 -12.59 -6.35 -20.73
CA HIS A 186 -12.28 -7.67 -20.18
C HIS A 186 -12.42 -7.73 -18.65
N VAL A 187 -12.00 -6.66 -17.96
CA VAL A 187 -12.04 -6.51 -16.49
C VAL A 187 -13.46 -6.28 -15.99
#